data_AF-A0A644WWA4-F1
#
_entry.id   AF-A0A644WWA4-F1
#
_cell.length_a   1.000
_cell.length_b   1.000
_cell.length_c   1.000
_cell.angle_alpha   90.00
_cell.angle_beta   90.00
_cell.angle_gamma   90.00
#
_symmetry.space_group_name_H-M   'P 1'
#
loop_
_entity.id
_entity.type
_entity.pdbx_description
1 polymer ?
#
loop_
_entity_poly.entity_id
_entity_poly.type
_entity_poly.pdbx_seq_one_letter_code
_entity_poly.pdbx_strand_id
1 'polypeptide(L)' 'MDLPSCKYMIFHGEPFKDEDFGEAIDTVWEAIKKFSPKLYGYEWATEDGPRFQLAPIGERGYIEGIPVRALQ' A
#
# COMPACT_ATOMS: atom_id res chain seq x y z
N MET A 1 -10.33 -18.52 11.66
CA MET A 1 -11.28 -17.57 11.06
C MET A 1 -10.64 -17.10 9.79
N ASP A 2 -11.31 -17.30 8.66
CA ASP A 2 -10.82 -16.90 7.35
C ASP A 2 -11.40 -15.54 6.98
N LEU A 3 -10.55 -14.68 6.42
CA LEU A 3 -11.02 -13.41 5.84
C LEU A 3 -11.56 -13.68 4.43
N PRO A 4 -12.65 -13.02 4.02
CA PRO A 4 -13.11 -13.08 2.64
C PRO A 4 -12.03 -12.54 1.70
N SER A 5 -12.02 -13.04 0.46
CA SER A 5 -11.11 -12.53 -0.57
C SER A 5 -11.43 -11.06 -0.90
N CYS A 6 -10.41 -10.21 -0.94
CA CYS A 6 -10.53 -8.84 -1.43
C CYS A 6 -9.38 -8.49 -2.38
N LYS A 7 -9.51 -7.37 -3.10
CA LYS A 7 -8.46 -6.85 -3.98
C LYS A 7 -7.64 -5.79 -3.25
N TYR A 8 -6.39 -5.65 -3.64
CA TYR A 8 -5.46 -4.70 -3.07
C TYR A 8 -4.82 -3.84 -4.15
N MET A 9 -4.66 -2.56 -3.84
CA MET A 9 -3.72 -1.68 -4.52
C MET A 9 -2.41 -1.71 -3.74
N ILE A 10 -1.33 -2.04 -4.42
CA ILE A 10 0.00 -2.16 -3.84
C ILE A 10 0.78 -0.88 -4.11
N PHE A 11 1.30 -0.29 -3.06
CA PHE A 11 2.32 0.75 -3.14
C PHE A 11 3.66 0.12 -2.82
N HIS A 12 4.62 0.35 -3.70
CA HIS A 12 5.97 -0.17 -3.60
C HIS A 12 6.93 1.01 -3.75
N GLY A 13 7.60 1.35 -2.65
CA GLY A 13 8.64 2.37 -2.63
C GLY A 13 9.94 1.87 -3.25
N GLU A 14 10.81 2.81 -3.62
CA GLU A 14 12.13 2.51 -4.16
C GLU A 14 13.02 1.79 -3.13
N PRO A 15 14.08 1.08 -3.57
CA PRO A 15 15.13 0.63 -2.68
C PRO A 15 15.76 1.78 -1.89
N PHE A 16 16.18 1.50 -0.67
CA PHE A 16 16.77 2.48 0.25
C PHE A 16 17.92 1.83 1.03
N LYS A 17 18.76 2.64 1.70
CA LYS A 17 19.73 2.11 2.65
C LYS A 17 19.02 1.74 3.94
N ASP A 18 19.33 0.60 4.55
CA ASP A 18 18.60 0.11 5.73
C ASP A 18 18.47 1.14 6.88
N GLU A 19 19.41 2.07 7.03
CA GLU A 19 19.36 3.18 8.00
C GLU A 19 18.27 4.23 7.70
N ASP A 20 17.89 4.39 6.44
CA ASP A 20 16.93 5.39 5.93
C ASP A 20 15.49 4.85 5.84
N PHE A 21 15.19 3.70 6.47
CA PHE A 21 13.90 3.03 6.34
C PHE A 21 12.70 3.91 6.72
N GLY A 22 12.86 4.81 7.70
CA GLY A 22 11.81 5.72 8.13
C GLY A 22 11.40 6.69 7.02
N GLU A 23 12.38 7.28 6.34
CA GLU A 23 12.14 8.22 5.22
C GLU A 23 11.47 7.51 4.04
N ALA A 24 11.85 6.25 3.78
CA ALA A 24 11.24 5.43 2.73
C ALA A 24 9.76 5.12 3.03
N ILE A 25 9.42 4.82 4.30
CA ILE A 25 8.04 4.62 4.74
C ILE A 25 7.23 5.91 4.59
N ASP A 26 7.76 7.03 5.08
CA ASP A 26 7.08 8.33 5.01
C ASP A 26 6.79 8.75 3.57
N THR A 27 7.75 8.52 2.66
CA THR A 27 7.58 8.78 1.22
C THR A 27 6.38 8.01 0.65
N VAL A 28 6.27 6.72 0.95
CA VAL A 28 5.15 5.89 0.49
C VAL A 28 3.82 6.33 1.12
N TRP A 29 3.81 6.65 2.42
CA TRP A 29 2.60 7.13 3.09
C TRP A 29 2.12 8.48 2.54
N GLU A 30 3.02 9.40 2.21
CA GLU A 30 2.68 10.68 1.58
C GLU A 30 2.12 10.48 0.16
N ALA A 31 2.64 9.51 -0.60
CA ALA A 31 2.09 9.14 -1.90
C ALA A 31 0.66 8.59 -1.76
N ILE A 32 0.44 7.67 -0.83
CA ILE A 32 -0.87 7.07 -0.54
C ILE A 32 -1.92 8.12 -0.19
N LYS A 33 -1.59 9.07 0.69
CA LYS A 33 -2.51 10.14 1.12
C LYS A 33 -3.01 11.00 -0.05
N LYS A 34 -2.15 11.21 -1.05
CA LYS A 34 -2.45 12.06 -2.22
C LYS A 34 -3.05 11.28 -3.38
N PHE A 35 -2.95 9.95 -3.36
CA PHE A 35 -3.37 9.10 -4.47
C PHE A 35 -4.89 8.88 -4.49
N SER A 36 -5.50 9.04 -5.66
CA SER A 36 -6.89 8.69 -5.90
C SER A 36 -6.98 7.39 -6.70
N PRO A 37 -7.47 6.29 -6.10
CA PRO A 37 -7.62 5.01 -6.79
C PRO A 37 -8.65 5.09 -7.93
N LYS A 38 -9.52 6.10 -7.90
CA LYS A 38 -10.56 6.34 -8.91
C LYS A 38 -9.97 6.58 -10.30
N LEU A 39 -8.75 7.12 -10.36
CA LEU A 39 -7.99 7.29 -11.61
C LEU A 39 -7.74 5.96 -12.35
N TYR A 40 -7.78 4.85 -11.62
CA TYR A 40 -7.58 3.50 -12.14
C TYR A 40 -8.86 2.65 -12.09
N GLY A 41 -10.03 3.27 -11.87
CA GLY A 41 -11.30 2.55 -11.79
C GLY A 41 -11.52 1.81 -10.47
N TYR A 42 -10.92 2.26 -9.38
CA TYR A 42 -11.07 1.65 -8.05
C TYR A 42 -11.49 2.67 -6.98
N GLU A 43 -12.05 2.19 -5.88
CA GLU A 43 -12.25 2.94 -4.63
C GLU A 43 -11.56 2.23 -3.47
N TRP A 44 -11.18 2.99 -2.44
CA TRP A 44 -10.69 2.40 -1.18
C TRP A 44 -11.82 1.62 -0.51
N ALA A 45 -11.52 0.41 -0.04
CA ALA A 45 -12.48 -0.50 0.57
C ALA A 45 -11.91 -1.09 1.87
N THR A 46 -11.48 -0.22 2.80
CA THR A 46 -10.79 -0.63 4.05
C THR A 46 -11.63 -1.52 4.97
N GLU A 47 -12.94 -1.62 4.71
CA GLU A 47 -13.85 -2.57 5.36
C GLU A 47 -13.79 -3.99 4.79
N ASP A 48 -13.33 -4.18 3.54
CA ASP A 48 -13.25 -5.49 2.86
C ASP A 48 -12.00 -6.30 3.28
N GLY A 49 -11.05 -5.68 3.97
CA GLY A 49 -9.85 -6.33 4.45
C GLY A 49 -8.91 -5.39 5.21
N PRO A 50 -7.89 -5.91 5.90
CA PRO A 50 -6.91 -5.08 6.57
C PRO A 50 -5.96 -4.43 5.56
N ARG A 51 -5.50 -3.21 5.85
CA ARG A 51 -4.23 -2.70 5.31
C ARG A 51 -3.09 -3.56 5.86
N PHE A 52 -2.11 -3.88 5.03
CA PHE A 52 -0.94 -4.63 5.49
C PHE A 52 0.35 -3.96 5.04
N GLN A 53 1.37 -4.10 5.87
CA GLN A 53 2.71 -3.57 5.65
C GLN A 53 3.69 -4.74 5.68
N LEU A 54 4.58 -4.81 4.70
CA LEU A 54 5.70 -5.74 4.76
C LEU A 54 6.88 -5.06 5.46
N ALA A 55 7.76 -5.87 6.05
CA ALA A 55 8.97 -5.37 6.69
C ALA A 55 9.76 -4.48 5.69
N PRO A 56 10.25 -3.30 6.09
CA PRO A 56 11.16 -2.55 5.22
C PRO A 56 12.44 -3.36 5.01
N ILE A 57 12.80 -3.61 3.75
CA ILE A 57 14.04 -4.30 3.37
C ILE A 57 14.72 -3.42 2.33
N GLY A 58 15.94 -2.94 2.59
CA GLY A 58 16.60 -1.91 1.77
C GLY A 58 16.60 -2.22 0.27
N GLU A 59 17.10 -3.39 -0.14
CA GLU A 59 17.13 -3.78 -1.56
C GLU A 59 15.75 -3.99 -2.19
N ARG A 60 14.75 -4.36 -1.36
CA ARG A 60 13.38 -4.57 -1.84
C ARG A 60 12.60 -3.27 -1.93
N GLY A 61 12.85 -2.32 -1.03
CA GLY A 61 11.94 -1.21 -0.77
C GLY A 61 10.83 -1.57 0.23
N TYR A 62 10.00 -0.57 0.52
CA TYR A 62 8.86 -0.68 1.43
C TYR A 62 7.60 -0.99 0.63
N ILE A 63 6.80 -1.94 1.10
CA ILE A 63 5.59 -2.40 0.41
C ILE A 63 4.41 -2.31 1.36
N GLU A 64 3.32 -1.74 0.84
CA GLU A 64 2.07 -1.64 1.54
C GLU A 64 0.88 -1.91 0.63
N GLY A 65 -0.06 -2.72 1.12
CA GLY A 65 -1.31 -3.02 0.43
C GLY A 65 -2.49 -2.37 1.13
N ILE A 66 -3.32 -1.66 0.36
CA ILE A 66 -4.60 -1.11 0.81
C ILE A 66 -5.74 -1.77 0.02
N PRO A 67 -6.79 -2.28 0.69
CA PRO A 67 -7.88 -2.91 -0.01
C PRO A 67 -8.64 -1.93 -0.93
N VAL A 68 -9.08 -2.43 -2.08
CA VAL A 68 -9.83 -1.68 -3.07
C VAL A 68 -10.99 -2.48 -3.67
N ARG A 69 -11.99 -1.77 -4.15
CA ARG A 69 -13.11 -2.30 -4.93
C ARG A 69 -13.15 -1.64 -6.30
N ALA A 70 -13.51 -2.38 -7.34
CA ALA A 70 -13.66 -1.80 -8.67
C ALA A 70 -14.89 -0.86 -8.68
N LEU A 71 -14.73 0.32 -9.26
CA LEU A 71 -15.84 1.20 -9.60
C LEU A 71 -16.61 0.55 -10.75
N GLN A 72 -17.93 0.43 -10.59
CA GLN A 72 -18.82 -0.06 -11.65
C GLN A 72 -18.98 0.97 -12.76
#